data_AF-A0A550CTF1-F1
#
_entry.id   AF-A0A550CTF1-F1
#
_cell.length_a   1.000
_cell.length_b   1.000
_cell.length_c   1.000
_cell.angle_alpha   90.00
_cell.angle_beta   90.00
_cell.angle_gamma   90.00
#
_symmetry.space_group_name_H-M   'P 1'
#
loop_
_entity.id
_entity.type
_entity.pdbx_description
1 polymer ?
#
loop_
_entity_poly.entity_id
_entity_poly.type
_entity_poly.pdbx_seq_one_letter_code
_entity_poly.pdbx_strand_id
1 'polypeptide(L)'
;MATTAAPASISCDFKAAITSRRQCPDTATAHLMPTMQASLSRDAPLKNMYHSDMDERYLIREEEVDTIAQVLEETQVPPSSETTYSGMDHLKKGLKLRQCFLDFIETAELDEEELVDAGTVGEYFYDLSIAEKILVAGIIVSCGGLGRKEENSLGDLRNFLLSIFELDMQLGDDQLGDGGFSPEDMSPADRAVFLRLECERRAAKLGRTHELYAEDGFTPKPLDDLSDADEFVKQLEARKQVWLVAQISSVQHIIATYHLYYLYL
;
A
#
# COMPACT_ATOMS: atom_id res chain seq x y z
N MET A 1 36.72 7.27 26.19
CA MET A 1 36.72 7.46 24.72
C MET A 1 35.71 6.47 24.17
N ALA A 2 34.49 6.94 23.92
CA ALA A 2 33.38 6.10 23.49
C ALA A 2 33.25 6.21 21.96
N THR A 3 33.43 5.08 21.27
CA THR A 3 33.16 4.90 19.85
C THR A 3 31.65 4.75 19.65
N THR A 4 31.03 5.75 19.03
CA THR A 4 29.65 5.71 18.54
C THR A 4 29.59 4.91 17.25
N ALA A 5 28.91 3.75 17.29
CA ALA A 5 28.52 3.01 16.09
C ALA A 5 27.30 3.68 15.45
N ALA A 6 27.35 3.87 14.12
CA ALA A 6 26.24 4.37 13.31
C ALA A 6 25.15 3.30 13.15
N PRO A 7 23.86 3.68 13.03
CA PRO A 7 22.81 2.72 12.72
C PRO A 7 22.95 2.18 11.29
N ALA A 8 22.68 0.88 11.15
CA ALA A 8 22.87 0.11 9.93
C ALA A 8 22.02 0.65 8.77
N SER A 9 22.68 0.92 7.65
CA SER A 9 22.06 1.30 6.39
C SER A 9 21.17 0.18 5.87
N ILE A 10 19.87 0.43 5.77
CA ILE A 10 18.96 -0.35 4.92
C ILE A 10 19.51 -0.25 3.50
N SER A 11 19.87 -1.41 2.93
CA SER A 11 20.67 -1.55 1.72
C SER A 11 20.12 -0.76 0.53
N CYS A 12 21.00 -0.01 -0.15
CA CYS A 12 20.77 0.68 -1.42
C CYS A 12 20.33 -0.26 -2.57
N ASP A 13 20.38 -1.58 -2.38
CA ASP A 13 20.04 -2.57 -3.41
C ASP A 13 18.52 -2.66 -3.70
N PHE A 14 17.66 -2.24 -2.77
CA PHE A 14 16.20 -2.30 -2.95
C PHE A 14 15.67 -1.25 -3.95
N LYS A 15 16.18 -0.02 -3.91
CA LYS A 15 15.82 1.03 -4.90
C LYS A 15 16.31 0.70 -6.31
N ALA A 16 17.42 -0.04 -6.45
CA ALA A 16 17.92 -0.48 -7.75
C ALA A 16 17.00 -1.53 -8.41
N ALA A 17 16.39 -2.41 -7.62
CA ALA A 17 15.45 -3.42 -8.12
C ALA A 17 14.15 -2.82 -8.70
N ILE A 18 13.68 -1.70 -8.13
CA ILE A 18 12.50 -0.97 -8.63
C ILE A 18 12.84 -0.15 -9.89
N THR A 19 14.05 0.39 -9.98
CA THR A 19 14.44 1.30 -11.09
C THR A 19 14.84 0.54 -12.37
N SER A 20 15.26 -0.72 -12.27
CA SER A 20 15.79 -1.53 -13.38
C SER A 20 14.73 -2.04 -14.39
N ARG A 21 13.42 -1.98 -14.08
CA ARG A 21 12.35 -2.57 -14.94
C ARG A 21 11.63 -1.63 -15.91
N ARG A 22 12.04 -0.37 -16.06
CA ARG A 22 11.44 0.53 -17.08
C ARG A 22 12.32 0.67 -18.31
N GLN A 23 12.32 -0.36 -19.15
CA GLN A 23 12.59 -0.23 -20.59
C GLN A 23 12.22 -1.55 -21.29
N CYS A 24 10.97 -1.67 -21.73
CA CYS A 24 10.63 -2.44 -22.93
C CYS A 24 9.36 -1.84 -23.55
N PRO A 25 9.34 -1.55 -24.86
CA PRO A 25 8.18 -0.94 -25.53
C PRO A 25 7.15 -1.98 -25.97
N ASP A 26 5.93 -1.48 -26.18
CA ASP A 26 4.72 -2.16 -26.65
C ASP A 26 4.93 -3.25 -27.71
N THR A 27 4.15 -4.34 -27.62
CA THR A 27 3.41 -4.84 -28.79
C THR A 27 2.31 -5.86 -28.42
N ALA A 28 1.24 -5.78 -29.22
CA ALA A 28 0.23 -6.79 -29.52
C ALA A 28 -1.08 -6.80 -28.68
N THR A 29 -1.92 -5.85 -29.07
CA THR A 29 -3.38 -5.92 -29.18
C THR A 29 -3.92 -7.32 -29.48
N ALA A 30 -4.90 -7.79 -28.72
CA ALA A 30 -5.92 -8.72 -29.19
C ALA A 30 -7.30 -8.22 -28.74
N HIS A 31 -8.14 -7.99 -29.73
CA HIS A 31 -9.48 -7.46 -29.66
C HIS A 31 -10.43 -8.23 -28.73
N LEU A 32 -11.26 -7.49 -27.98
CA LEU A 32 -12.73 -7.54 -28.09
C LEU A 32 -13.31 -6.23 -27.51
N MET A 33 -14.16 -5.58 -28.31
CA MET A 33 -14.76 -4.26 -28.07
C MET A 33 -16.20 -4.39 -27.48
N PRO A 34 -16.80 -3.29 -27.01
CA PRO A 34 -17.71 -3.21 -25.86
C PRO A 34 -19.19 -3.20 -26.24
N THR A 35 -20.10 -3.38 -25.27
CA THR A 35 -21.21 -2.43 -24.96
C THR A 35 -22.17 -2.91 -23.85
N MET A 36 -22.74 -1.91 -23.16
CA MET A 36 -24.02 -1.87 -22.42
C MET A 36 -24.05 -2.29 -20.93
N GLN A 37 -23.75 -1.33 -20.07
CA GLN A 37 -24.70 -0.66 -19.17
C GLN A 37 -26.01 -1.41 -18.83
N ALA A 38 -26.13 -1.86 -17.57
CA ALA A 38 -27.25 -1.63 -16.64
C ALA A 38 -27.41 -2.81 -15.68
N SER A 39 -27.13 -2.57 -14.40
CA SER A 39 -27.94 -3.02 -13.26
C SER A 39 -27.37 -2.40 -11.99
N LEU A 40 -27.95 -1.27 -11.60
CA LEU A 40 -27.93 -0.81 -10.23
C LEU A 40 -28.66 -1.84 -9.37
N SER A 41 -27.94 -2.81 -8.80
CA SER A 41 -28.41 -3.53 -7.63
C SER A 41 -27.85 -2.84 -6.40
N ARG A 42 -28.65 -1.92 -5.85
CA ARG A 42 -28.61 -1.64 -4.42
C ARG A 42 -28.81 -2.98 -3.70
N ASP A 43 -27.96 -3.27 -2.73
CA ASP A 43 -27.97 -4.47 -1.86
C ASP A 43 -27.18 -5.71 -2.33
N ALA A 44 -26.04 -5.50 -3.02
CA ALA A 44 -24.96 -6.49 -2.95
C ALA A 44 -24.22 -6.31 -1.60
N PRO A 45 -23.95 -7.37 -0.83
CA PRO A 45 -23.27 -7.23 0.44
C PRO A 45 -21.86 -6.67 0.20
N LEU A 46 -21.38 -5.82 1.11
CA LEU A 46 -20.01 -5.26 1.18
C LEU A 46 -18.89 -6.34 1.25
N LYS A 47 -19.21 -7.62 1.00
CA LYS A 47 -18.42 -8.82 1.28
C LYS A 47 -17.38 -9.17 0.21
N ASN A 48 -17.33 -8.42 -0.89
CA ASN A 48 -16.38 -8.64 -1.99
C ASN A 48 -15.43 -7.46 -2.20
N MET A 49 -15.34 -6.55 -1.23
CA MET A 49 -14.43 -5.43 -1.32
C MET A 49 -13.04 -5.85 -0.83
N TYR A 50 -11.98 -5.39 -1.49
CA TYR A 50 -10.63 -5.51 -0.98
C TYR A 50 -10.51 -4.70 0.32
N HIS A 51 -10.04 -5.38 1.35
CA HIS A 51 -9.73 -4.83 2.66
C HIS A 51 -8.33 -5.27 3.06
N SER A 52 -7.44 -4.35 3.42
CA SER A 52 -6.10 -4.70 3.90
C SER A 52 -6.10 -5.12 5.37
N ASP A 53 -7.06 -5.96 5.74
CA ASP A 53 -7.10 -6.57 7.07
C ASP A 53 -5.88 -7.48 7.26
N MET A 54 -5.08 -7.21 8.29
CA MET A 54 -3.75 -7.81 8.43
C MET A 54 -3.83 -9.35 8.52
N ASP A 55 -4.74 -9.85 9.35
CA ASP A 55 -4.95 -11.28 9.58
C ASP A 55 -5.49 -11.97 8.32
N GLU A 56 -6.50 -11.37 7.67
CA GLU A 56 -7.06 -11.92 6.43
C GLU A 56 -6.00 -11.99 5.33
N ARG A 57 -5.23 -10.92 5.14
CA ARG A 57 -4.19 -10.87 4.12
C ARG A 57 -3.04 -11.82 4.43
N TYR A 58 -2.66 -11.99 5.70
CA TYR A 58 -1.68 -12.99 6.11
C TYR A 58 -2.11 -14.40 5.69
N LEU A 59 -3.33 -14.82 6.08
CA LEU A 59 -3.84 -16.16 5.79
C LEU A 59 -3.92 -16.45 4.29
N ILE A 60 -4.39 -15.49 3.51
CA ILE A 60 -4.43 -15.59 2.04
C ILE A 60 -3.01 -15.81 1.49
N ARG A 61 -2.03 -15.00 1.91
CA ARG A 61 -0.67 -15.10 1.37
C ARG A 61 0.05 -16.36 1.84
N GLU A 62 -0.26 -16.86 3.03
CA GLU A 62 0.22 -18.15 3.53
C GLU A 62 -0.29 -19.32 2.66
N GLU A 63 -1.59 -19.36 2.37
CA GLU A 63 -2.17 -20.38 1.48
C GLU A 63 -1.55 -20.34 0.06
N GLU A 64 -1.31 -19.15 -0.46
CA GLU A 64 -0.65 -18.97 -1.75
C GLU A 64 0.82 -19.45 -1.72
N VAL A 65 1.54 -19.26 -0.62
CA VAL A 65 2.92 -19.78 -0.45
C VAL A 65 2.92 -21.29 -0.53
N ASP A 66 2.05 -21.95 0.22
CA ASP A 66 1.93 -23.42 0.22
C ASP A 66 1.57 -23.96 -1.16
N THR A 67 0.59 -23.31 -1.81
CA THR A 67 0.14 -23.68 -3.16
C THR A 67 1.27 -23.56 -4.19
N ILE A 68 1.98 -22.43 -4.20
CA ILE A 68 3.08 -22.21 -5.16
C ILE A 68 4.25 -23.16 -4.87
N ALA A 69 4.58 -23.39 -3.59
CA ALA A 69 5.63 -24.33 -3.20
C ALA A 69 5.31 -25.75 -3.68
N GLN A 70 4.08 -26.22 -3.47
CA GLN A 70 3.62 -27.51 -3.95
C GLN A 70 3.74 -27.63 -5.48
N VAL A 71 3.27 -26.62 -6.22
CA VAL A 71 3.37 -26.60 -7.70
C VAL A 71 4.84 -26.68 -8.15
N LEU A 72 5.74 -25.96 -7.50
CA LEU A 72 7.17 -26.00 -7.81
C LEU A 72 7.81 -27.36 -7.53
N GLU A 73 7.39 -28.04 -6.46
CA GLU A 73 7.86 -29.39 -6.12
C GLU A 73 7.36 -30.46 -7.10
N GLU A 74 6.10 -30.38 -7.52
CA GLU A 74 5.49 -31.32 -8.46
C GLU A 74 6.04 -31.13 -9.89
N THR A 75 6.45 -29.92 -10.24
CA THR A 75 6.95 -29.55 -11.59
C THR A 75 8.46 -29.81 -11.75
N GLN A 76 9.08 -30.68 -10.94
CA GLN A 76 10.51 -31.06 -11.02
C GLN A 76 10.99 -31.68 -12.35
N VAL A 77 10.15 -31.71 -13.40
CA VAL A 77 10.54 -32.10 -14.77
C VAL A 77 11.37 -30.97 -15.40
N PRO A 78 12.55 -31.27 -15.99
CA PRO A 78 13.39 -30.24 -16.61
C PRO A 78 12.59 -29.47 -17.67
N PRO A 79 12.62 -28.12 -17.66
CA PRO A 79 11.83 -27.31 -18.56
C PRO A 79 12.20 -27.64 -20.01
N SER A 80 11.23 -28.14 -20.77
CA SER A 80 11.41 -28.54 -22.17
C SER A 80 11.31 -27.37 -23.15
N SER A 81 10.97 -26.17 -22.67
CA SER A 81 10.81 -24.95 -23.49
C SER A 81 11.13 -23.67 -22.71
N GLU A 82 11.46 -22.59 -23.42
CA GLU A 82 11.68 -21.25 -22.85
C GLU A 82 10.45 -20.69 -22.12
N THR A 83 9.23 -20.99 -22.61
CA THR A 83 7.97 -20.57 -21.98
C THR A 83 7.80 -21.23 -20.60
N THR A 84 8.22 -22.50 -20.46
CA THR A 84 8.24 -23.23 -19.19
C THR A 84 9.26 -22.62 -18.22
N TYR A 85 10.40 -22.12 -18.72
CA TYR A 85 11.42 -21.45 -17.92
C TYR A 85 10.91 -20.13 -17.33
N SER A 86 10.25 -19.30 -18.16
CA SER A 86 9.66 -18.03 -17.71
C SER A 86 8.55 -18.20 -16.68
N GLY A 87 7.74 -19.26 -16.79
CA GLY A 87 6.68 -19.56 -15.81
C GLY A 87 7.25 -20.00 -14.46
N MET A 88 8.27 -20.86 -14.46
CA MET A 88 8.92 -21.33 -13.23
C MET A 88 9.66 -20.21 -12.50
N ASP A 89 10.32 -19.31 -13.23
CA ASP A 89 10.96 -18.13 -12.64
C ASP A 89 9.94 -17.16 -12.04
N HIS A 90 8.78 -17.00 -12.70
CA HIS A 90 7.67 -16.19 -12.18
C HIS A 90 7.13 -16.78 -10.86
N LEU A 91 6.88 -18.08 -10.81
CA LEU A 91 6.45 -18.79 -9.59
C LEU A 91 7.46 -18.65 -8.45
N LYS A 92 8.76 -18.87 -8.72
CA LYS A 92 9.82 -18.71 -7.70
C LYS A 92 9.90 -17.29 -7.16
N LYS A 93 9.76 -16.30 -8.04
CA LYS A 93 9.74 -14.88 -7.63
C LYS A 93 8.49 -14.58 -6.79
N GLY A 94 7.33 -15.04 -7.24
CA GLY A 94 6.06 -14.88 -6.54
C GLY A 94 6.07 -15.49 -5.14
N LEU A 95 6.64 -16.70 -5.00
CA LEU A 95 6.85 -17.37 -3.72
C LEU A 95 7.67 -16.51 -2.76
N LYS A 96 8.83 -16.03 -3.22
CA LYS A 96 9.73 -15.20 -2.41
C LYS A 96 9.06 -13.88 -1.96
N LEU A 97 8.27 -13.27 -2.83
CA LEU A 97 7.59 -12.02 -2.50
C LEU A 97 6.48 -12.23 -1.46
N ARG A 98 5.75 -13.34 -1.52
CA ARG A 98 4.73 -13.69 -0.51
C ARG A 98 5.36 -14.02 0.84
N GLN A 99 6.46 -14.78 0.85
CA GLN A 99 7.24 -15.01 2.09
C GLN A 99 7.71 -13.69 2.71
N CYS A 100 8.26 -12.79 1.89
CA CYS A 100 8.65 -11.46 2.35
C CYS A 100 7.48 -10.63 2.90
N PHE A 101 6.27 -10.81 2.33
CA PHE A 101 5.07 -10.16 2.85
C PHE A 101 4.71 -10.69 4.25
N LEU A 102 4.69 -12.01 4.44
CA LEU A 102 4.43 -12.63 5.75
C LEU A 102 5.44 -12.18 6.80
N ASP A 103 6.75 -12.20 6.48
CA ASP A 103 7.81 -11.72 7.36
C ASP A 103 7.60 -10.24 7.76
N PHE A 104 7.09 -9.41 6.84
CA PHE A 104 6.79 -8.01 7.13
C PHE A 104 5.55 -7.82 8.01
N ILE A 105 4.51 -8.65 7.86
CA ILE A 105 3.36 -8.62 8.76
C ILE A 105 3.81 -8.93 10.19
N GLU A 106 4.54 -10.03 10.40
CA GLU A 106 5.04 -10.40 11.73
C GLU A 106 5.90 -9.28 12.35
N THR A 107 6.75 -8.63 11.53
CA THR A 107 7.56 -7.49 12.00
C THR A 107 6.69 -6.30 12.39
N ALA A 108 5.64 -6.00 11.60
CA ALA A 108 4.75 -4.88 11.88
C ALA A 108 3.92 -5.10 13.14
N GLU A 109 3.51 -6.33 13.42
CA GLU A 109 2.78 -6.70 14.64
C GLU A 109 3.65 -6.49 15.89
N LEU A 110 4.95 -6.81 15.83
CA LEU A 110 5.87 -6.56 16.94
C LEU A 110 6.07 -5.05 17.19
N ASP A 111 6.28 -4.27 16.13
CA ASP A 111 6.41 -2.81 16.22
C ASP A 111 5.11 -2.17 16.76
N GLU A 112 3.96 -2.73 16.37
CA GLU A 112 2.64 -2.32 16.86
C GLU A 112 2.45 -2.63 18.35
N GLU A 113 2.79 -3.85 18.78
CA GLU A 113 2.74 -4.25 20.20
C GLU A 113 3.60 -3.33 21.06
N GLU A 114 4.82 -3.02 20.62
CA GLU A 114 5.71 -2.09 21.34
C GLU A 114 5.08 -0.68 21.48
N LEU A 115 4.40 -0.18 20.46
CA LEU A 115 3.75 1.14 20.48
C LEU A 115 2.51 1.16 21.37
N VAL A 116 1.74 0.07 21.41
CA VAL A 116 0.59 -0.10 22.30
C VAL A 116 1.06 -0.21 23.76
N ASP A 117 2.06 -1.04 24.03
CA ASP A 117 2.64 -1.23 25.37
C ASP A 117 3.27 0.05 25.93
N ALA A 118 3.89 0.84 25.05
CA ALA A 118 4.42 2.16 25.39
C ALA A 118 3.33 3.21 25.63
N GLY A 119 2.06 2.91 25.31
CA GLY A 119 0.94 3.85 25.37
C GLY A 119 1.00 4.95 24.32
N THR A 120 1.77 4.75 23.23
CA THR A 120 1.84 5.69 22.10
C THR A 120 0.54 5.67 21.30
N VAL A 121 -0.03 4.47 21.13
CA VAL A 121 -1.37 4.22 20.59
C VAL A 121 -2.15 3.33 21.56
N GLY A 122 -3.47 3.20 21.37
CA GLY A 122 -4.30 2.34 22.22
C GLY A 122 -4.52 0.96 21.60
N GLU A 123 -5.06 0.01 22.37
CA GLU A 123 -5.37 -1.37 21.92
C GLU A 123 -6.30 -1.42 20.69
N TYR A 124 -7.10 -0.38 20.45
CA TYR A 124 -7.93 -0.27 19.24
C TYR A 124 -7.09 -0.36 17.94
N PHE A 125 -5.78 -0.11 18.02
CA PHE A 125 -4.89 -0.15 16.86
C PHE A 125 -4.81 -1.57 16.27
N TYR A 126 -4.89 -2.61 17.11
CA TYR A 126 -4.92 -4.01 16.67
C TYR A 126 -6.09 -4.31 15.74
N ASP A 127 -7.23 -3.66 15.98
CA ASP A 127 -8.47 -3.88 15.22
C ASP A 127 -8.52 -3.09 13.89
N LEU A 128 -7.47 -2.37 13.53
CA LEU A 128 -7.40 -1.56 12.32
C LEU A 128 -6.78 -2.36 11.16
N SER A 129 -7.29 -2.17 9.94
CA SER A 129 -6.59 -2.60 8.73
C SER A 129 -5.25 -1.86 8.56
N ILE A 130 -4.37 -2.42 7.72
CA ILE A 130 -3.09 -1.78 7.36
C ILE A 130 -3.34 -0.35 6.87
N ALA A 131 -4.33 -0.14 6.00
CA ALA A 131 -4.66 1.18 5.48
C ALA A 131 -5.16 2.14 6.58
N GLU A 132 -5.99 1.68 7.50
CA GLU A 132 -6.47 2.49 8.62
C GLU A 132 -5.34 2.84 9.59
N LYS A 133 -4.46 1.89 9.93
CA LYS A 133 -3.25 2.12 10.74
C LYS A 133 -2.39 3.22 10.13
N ILE A 134 -2.17 3.20 8.81
CA ILE A 134 -1.43 4.26 8.08
C ILE A 134 -2.07 5.64 8.24
N LEU A 135 -3.41 5.72 8.12
CA LEU A 135 -4.14 6.97 8.24
C LEU A 135 -4.13 7.50 9.68
N VAL A 136 -4.42 6.64 10.67
CA VAL A 136 -4.43 6.98 12.10
C VAL A 136 -3.05 7.42 12.56
N ALA A 137 -1.99 6.66 12.24
CA ALA A 137 -0.62 7.05 12.56
C ALA A 137 -0.27 8.41 11.96
N GLY A 138 -0.72 8.69 10.73
CA GLY A 138 -0.54 10.00 10.09
C GLY A 138 -1.21 11.13 10.86
N ILE A 139 -2.44 10.93 11.33
CA ILE A 139 -3.18 11.92 12.13
C ILE A 139 -2.49 12.17 13.46
N ILE A 140 -2.13 11.12 14.19
CA ILE A 140 -1.51 11.23 15.52
C ILE A 140 -0.19 12.03 15.42
N VAL A 141 0.66 11.68 14.46
CA VAL A 141 1.92 12.42 14.22
C VAL A 141 1.66 13.89 13.84
N SER A 142 0.61 14.17 13.06
CA SER A 142 0.28 15.53 12.62
C SER A 142 -0.33 16.41 13.71
N CYS A 143 -1.15 15.83 14.59
CA CYS A 143 -1.72 16.53 15.74
C CYS A 143 -0.64 16.88 16.79
N GLY A 144 0.47 16.15 16.80
CA GLY A 144 1.54 16.31 17.78
C GLY A 144 1.11 15.89 19.18
N GLY A 145 1.93 16.23 20.18
CA GLY A 145 1.67 15.88 21.58
C GLY A 145 2.32 14.56 22.04
N LEU A 146 2.87 13.81 21.10
CA LEU A 146 3.81 12.73 21.40
C LEU A 146 5.21 13.29 21.68
N GLY A 147 6.03 12.54 22.41
CA GLY A 147 7.45 12.84 22.48
C GLY A 147 8.12 12.54 21.14
N ARG A 148 9.25 13.21 20.86
CA ARG A 148 9.97 13.06 19.58
C ARG A 148 10.35 11.62 19.25
N LYS A 149 10.60 10.79 20.28
CA LYS A 149 10.94 9.38 20.08
C LYS A 149 9.72 8.62 19.56
N GLU A 150 8.59 8.82 20.21
CA GLU A 150 7.30 8.20 19.92
C GLU A 150 6.78 8.64 18.53
N GLU A 151 6.92 9.92 18.19
CA GLU A 151 6.60 10.44 16.85
C GLU A 151 7.43 9.76 15.75
N ASN A 152 8.73 9.58 15.98
CA ASN A 152 9.60 8.90 15.01
C ASN A 152 9.22 7.42 14.88
N SER A 153 9.03 6.70 15.99
CA SER A 153 8.66 5.28 15.97
C SER A 153 7.33 5.04 15.26
N LEU A 154 6.31 5.85 15.55
CA LEU A 154 5.01 5.75 14.87
C LEU A 154 5.10 6.15 13.39
N GLY A 155 5.93 7.15 13.07
CA GLY A 155 6.23 7.55 11.70
C GLY A 155 6.95 6.46 10.90
N ASP A 156 7.89 5.76 11.53
CA ASP A 156 8.63 4.64 10.94
C ASP A 156 7.69 3.45 10.67
N LEU A 157 6.87 3.05 11.65
CA LEU A 157 5.85 2.01 11.46
C LEU A 157 4.90 2.38 10.32
N ARG A 158 4.41 3.62 10.27
CA ARG A 158 3.54 4.08 9.17
C ARG A 158 4.17 3.90 7.80
N ASN A 159 5.46 4.23 7.66
CA ASN A 159 6.18 4.07 6.38
C ASN A 159 6.42 2.60 6.05
N PHE A 160 6.62 1.77 7.07
CA PHE A 160 6.74 0.33 6.91
C PHE A 160 5.41 -0.29 6.45
N LEU A 161 4.29 0.04 7.09
CA LEU A 161 2.94 -0.37 6.69
C LEU A 161 2.59 0.08 5.26
N LEU A 162 3.01 1.29 4.83
CA LEU A 162 2.86 1.72 3.43
C LEU A 162 3.58 0.79 2.45
N SER A 163 4.75 0.28 2.84
CA SER A 163 5.53 -0.66 2.02
C SER A 163 4.86 -2.03 1.95
N ILE A 164 4.28 -2.50 3.06
CA ILE A 164 3.47 -3.72 3.12
C ILE A 164 2.26 -3.59 2.20
N PHE A 165 1.51 -2.49 2.32
CA PHE A 165 0.35 -2.22 1.46
C PHE A 165 0.72 -2.19 -0.02
N GLU A 166 1.82 -1.53 -0.38
CA GLU A 166 2.30 -1.50 -1.76
C GLU A 166 2.73 -2.89 -2.26
N LEU A 167 3.33 -3.72 -1.41
CA LEU A 167 3.69 -5.09 -1.73
C LEU A 167 2.44 -5.96 -1.95
N ASP A 168 1.41 -5.86 -1.10
CA ASP A 168 0.17 -6.64 -1.27
C ASP A 168 -0.52 -6.31 -2.59
N MET A 169 -0.58 -5.02 -2.93
CA MET A 169 -1.09 -4.54 -4.22
C MET A 169 -0.30 -5.15 -5.40
N GLN A 170 1.03 -5.21 -5.30
CA GLN A 170 1.87 -5.84 -6.32
C GLN A 170 1.65 -7.36 -6.42
N LEU A 171 1.41 -8.02 -5.29
CA LEU A 171 1.10 -9.45 -5.25
C LEU A 171 -0.26 -9.76 -5.88
N GLY A 172 -1.26 -8.89 -5.73
CA GLY A 172 -2.52 -9.01 -6.46
C GLY A 172 -2.31 -8.95 -7.98
N ASP A 173 -1.47 -8.03 -8.45
CA ASP A 173 -1.22 -7.81 -9.89
C ASP A 173 -0.33 -8.89 -10.55
N ASP A 174 0.27 -9.81 -9.79
CA ASP A 174 1.21 -10.80 -10.31
C ASP A 174 0.57 -12.03 -10.97
N GLN A 175 -0.75 -12.13 -10.91
CA GLN A 175 -1.57 -13.21 -11.51
C GLN A 175 -1.29 -14.61 -10.94
N LEU A 176 -0.71 -14.72 -9.75
CA LEU A 176 -0.45 -16.00 -9.07
C LEU A 176 -1.42 -16.27 -7.90
N GLY A 177 -2.49 -15.48 -7.76
CA GLY A 177 -3.40 -15.55 -6.62
C GLY A 177 -4.68 -14.74 -6.82
N ASP A 178 -5.11 -14.02 -5.77
CA ASP A 178 -6.37 -13.24 -5.67
C ASP A 178 -6.70 -12.30 -6.85
N GLY A 179 -5.69 -11.96 -7.67
CA GLY A 179 -5.83 -11.09 -8.83
C GLY A 179 -5.73 -9.61 -8.48
N GLY A 180 -5.71 -8.79 -9.52
CA GLY A 180 -5.52 -7.35 -9.39
C GLY A 180 -6.74 -6.66 -8.78
N PHE A 181 -6.48 -5.58 -8.02
CA PHE A 181 -7.53 -4.88 -7.28
C PHE A 181 -8.08 -3.70 -8.08
N SER A 182 -9.41 -3.61 -8.18
CA SER A 182 -10.10 -2.45 -8.72
C SER A 182 -10.28 -1.38 -7.64
N PRO A 183 -9.90 -0.10 -7.87
CA PRO A 183 -10.09 0.97 -6.89
C PRO A 183 -11.54 1.24 -6.50
N GLU A 184 -12.50 0.78 -7.30
CA GLU A 184 -13.94 0.90 -7.01
C GLU A 184 -14.43 -0.16 -6.02
N ASP A 185 -13.69 -1.27 -5.92
CA ASP A 185 -13.98 -2.40 -5.04
C ASP A 185 -13.10 -2.38 -3.79
N MET A 186 -12.39 -1.29 -3.49
CA MET A 186 -11.59 -1.14 -2.27
C MET A 186 -12.39 -0.51 -1.15
N SER A 187 -12.12 -0.90 0.10
CA SER A 187 -12.62 -0.17 1.26
C SER A 187 -12.23 1.32 1.18
N PRO A 188 -12.97 2.23 1.84
CA PRO A 188 -12.63 3.64 1.83
C PRO A 188 -11.19 3.93 2.26
N ALA A 189 -10.69 3.27 3.31
CA ALA A 189 -9.33 3.49 3.81
C ALA A 189 -8.28 2.99 2.81
N ASP A 190 -8.44 1.77 2.30
CA ASP A 190 -7.59 1.18 1.26
C ASP A 190 -7.52 2.07 0.02
N ARG A 191 -8.68 2.55 -0.43
CA ARG A 191 -8.77 3.46 -1.58
C ARG A 191 -8.03 4.77 -1.33
N ALA A 192 -8.13 5.35 -0.14
CA ALA A 192 -7.41 6.58 0.19
C ALA A 192 -5.88 6.38 0.13
N VAL A 193 -5.38 5.29 0.71
CA VAL A 193 -3.94 4.95 0.69
C VAL A 193 -3.47 4.61 -0.72
N PHE A 194 -4.26 3.84 -1.49
CA PHE A 194 -3.97 3.55 -2.89
C PHE A 194 -3.86 4.83 -3.74
N LEU A 195 -4.83 5.74 -3.62
CA LEU A 195 -4.84 7.02 -4.34
C LEU A 195 -3.64 7.90 -3.98
N ARG A 196 -3.24 7.89 -2.70
CA ARG A 196 -2.02 8.55 -2.24
C ARG A 196 -0.79 8.01 -2.95
N LEU A 197 -0.58 6.70 -2.91
CA LEU A 197 0.57 6.04 -3.56
C LEU A 197 0.59 6.31 -5.07
N GLU A 198 -0.59 6.35 -5.70
CA GLU A 198 -0.68 6.71 -7.11
C GLU A 198 -0.24 8.16 -7.39
N CYS A 199 -0.66 9.11 -6.54
CA CYS A 199 -0.21 10.51 -6.63
C CYS A 199 1.31 10.61 -6.42
N GLU A 200 1.86 9.90 -5.44
CA GLU A 200 3.30 9.82 -5.18
C GLU A 200 4.08 9.32 -6.40
N ARG A 201 3.65 8.20 -6.99
CA ARG A 201 4.28 7.65 -8.20
C ARG A 201 4.18 8.60 -9.39
N ARG A 202 3.05 9.29 -9.58
CA ARG A 202 2.87 10.28 -10.65
C ARG A 202 3.75 11.51 -10.44
N ALA A 203 3.77 12.07 -9.24
CA ALA A 203 4.61 13.23 -8.91
C ALA A 203 6.10 12.90 -9.00
N ALA A 204 6.52 11.69 -8.60
CA ALA A 204 7.90 11.24 -8.74
C ALA A 204 8.37 11.22 -10.19
N LYS A 205 7.51 10.80 -11.15
CA LYS A 205 7.82 10.88 -12.59
C LYS A 205 8.03 12.31 -13.08
N LEU A 206 7.46 13.29 -12.39
CA LEU A 206 7.57 14.73 -12.70
C LEU A 206 8.66 15.44 -11.88
N GLY A 207 9.28 14.78 -10.91
CA GLY A 207 10.21 15.43 -9.96
C GLY A 207 9.53 16.36 -8.95
N ARG A 208 8.22 16.21 -8.72
CA ARG A 208 7.38 17.14 -7.94
C ARG A 208 6.80 16.53 -6.66
N THR A 209 7.42 15.49 -6.10
CA THR A 209 6.95 14.85 -4.85
C THR A 209 6.84 15.83 -3.69
N HIS A 210 7.73 16.84 -3.63
CA HIS A 210 7.75 17.89 -2.62
C HIS A 210 6.51 18.80 -2.63
N GLU A 211 5.69 18.72 -3.69
CA GLU A 211 4.47 19.54 -3.84
C GLU A 211 3.20 18.76 -3.50
N LEU A 212 3.34 17.48 -3.13
CA LEU A 212 2.19 16.65 -2.81
C LEU A 212 1.58 17.01 -1.48
N TYR A 213 2.41 17.23 -0.46
CA TYR A 213 1.92 17.36 0.91
C TYR A 213 1.88 18.80 1.38
N ALA A 214 0.92 19.10 2.25
CA ALA A 214 0.96 20.28 3.10
C ALA A 214 2.07 20.14 4.16
N GLU A 215 2.19 21.12 5.05
CA GLU A 215 3.20 21.11 6.11
C GLU A 215 3.06 19.92 7.08
N ASP A 216 1.87 19.33 7.18
CA ASP A 216 1.59 18.13 7.98
C ASP A 216 2.16 16.83 7.37
N GLY A 217 2.67 16.86 6.12
CA GLY A 217 3.20 15.68 5.45
C GLY A 217 2.15 14.59 5.14
N PHE A 218 0.86 14.91 5.25
CA PHE A 218 -0.23 13.95 5.15
C PHE A 218 -1.40 14.43 4.28
N THR A 219 -1.78 15.71 4.36
CA THR A 219 -2.83 16.24 3.50
C THR A 219 -2.27 16.67 2.15
N PRO A 220 -3.00 16.46 1.04
CA PRO A 220 -2.58 16.95 -0.25
C PRO A 220 -2.61 18.48 -0.28
N LYS A 221 -1.51 19.12 -0.69
CA LYS A 221 -1.42 20.56 -0.91
C LYS A 221 -2.10 20.95 -2.23
N PRO A 222 -3.19 21.74 -2.26
CA PRO A 222 -3.79 22.15 -3.53
C PRO A 222 -2.87 23.12 -4.30
N LEU A 223 -2.92 23.09 -5.64
CA LEU A 223 -2.36 24.15 -6.48
C LEU A 223 -3.42 25.21 -6.80
N ASP A 224 -3.08 26.48 -6.58
CA ASP A 224 -4.02 27.60 -6.69
C ASP A 224 -4.29 28.06 -8.13
N ASP A 225 -3.38 27.79 -9.09
CA ASP A 225 -3.55 28.15 -10.50
C ASP A 225 -3.02 27.04 -11.43
N LEU A 226 -3.88 26.60 -12.35
CA LEU A 226 -3.61 25.55 -13.34
C LEU A 226 -3.86 25.99 -14.77
N SER A 227 -4.15 27.27 -15.01
CA SER A 227 -4.52 27.79 -16.34
C SER A 227 -3.47 27.43 -17.40
N ASP A 228 -2.21 27.72 -17.11
CA ASP A 228 -1.05 27.45 -17.97
C ASP A 228 -0.32 26.14 -17.66
N ALA A 229 -0.86 25.31 -16.76
CA ALA A 229 -0.24 24.05 -16.39
C ALA A 229 -0.35 23.00 -17.51
N ASP A 230 0.71 22.20 -17.66
CA ASP A 230 0.73 21.03 -18.54
C ASP A 230 -0.35 20.01 -18.13
N GLU A 231 -0.83 19.23 -19.10
CA GLU A 231 -1.89 18.26 -18.93
C GLU A 231 -1.55 17.22 -17.85
N PHE A 232 -0.28 16.80 -17.76
CA PHE A 232 0.18 15.90 -16.70
C PHE A 232 0.03 16.49 -15.30
N VAL A 233 0.22 17.81 -15.16
CA VAL A 233 0.05 18.53 -13.90
C VAL A 233 -1.43 18.64 -13.55
N LYS A 234 -2.27 18.96 -14.53
CA LYS A 234 -3.73 18.99 -14.38
C LYS A 234 -4.28 17.63 -13.93
N GLN A 235 -3.79 16.54 -14.52
CA GLN A 235 -4.15 15.18 -14.12
C GLN A 235 -3.69 14.82 -12.70
N LEU A 236 -2.49 15.25 -12.30
CA LEU A 236 -2.00 15.07 -10.92
C LEU A 236 -2.89 15.81 -9.92
N GLU A 237 -3.24 17.07 -10.20
CA GLU A 237 -4.13 17.83 -9.32
C GLU A 237 -5.54 17.24 -9.25
N ALA A 238 -6.11 16.84 -10.39
CA ALA A 238 -7.39 16.14 -10.39
C ALA A 238 -7.34 14.88 -9.53
N ARG A 239 -6.24 14.12 -9.57
CA ARG A 239 -6.08 12.93 -8.74
C ARG A 239 -5.90 13.26 -7.26
N LYS A 240 -5.16 14.33 -6.92
CA LYS A 240 -5.02 14.84 -5.54
C LYS A 240 -6.37 15.24 -4.94
N GLN A 241 -7.26 15.84 -5.73
CA GLN A 241 -8.61 16.18 -5.26
C GLN A 241 -9.44 14.92 -4.94
N VAL A 242 -9.36 13.88 -5.79
CA VAL A 242 -10.01 12.59 -5.51
C VAL A 242 -9.41 11.93 -4.27
N TRP A 243 -8.10 11.97 -4.13
CA TRP A 243 -7.40 11.50 -2.94
C TRP A 243 -7.85 12.24 -1.68
N LEU A 244 -7.90 13.57 -1.69
CA LEU A 244 -8.33 14.39 -0.55
C LEU A 244 -9.72 13.99 -0.06
N VAL A 245 -10.67 13.85 -0.98
CA VAL A 245 -12.06 13.46 -0.66
C VAL A 245 -12.09 12.06 -0.05
N ALA A 246 -11.36 11.10 -0.64
CA ALA A 246 -11.27 9.75 -0.10
C ALA A 246 -10.68 9.76 1.32
N GLN A 247 -9.57 10.47 1.52
CA GLN A 247 -8.90 10.56 2.82
C GLN A 247 -9.78 11.19 3.89
N ILE A 248 -10.44 12.32 3.60
CA ILE A 248 -11.38 12.95 4.55
C ILE A 248 -12.50 11.97 4.92
N SER A 249 -13.11 11.32 3.93
CA SER A 249 -14.20 10.37 4.16
C SER A 249 -13.76 9.19 5.04
N SER A 250 -12.58 8.63 4.78
CA SER A 250 -12.06 7.48 5.53
C SER A 250 -11.70 7.87 6.95
N VAL A 251 -11.04 9.01 7.14
CA VAL A 251 -10.69 9.52 8.48
C VAL A 251 -11.94 9.79 9.31
N GLN A 252 -12.95 10.43 8.73
CA GLN A 252 -14.24 10.65 9.41
C GLN A 252 -14.90 9.33 9.81
N HIS A 253 -14.83 8.31 8.96
CA HIS A 253 -15.35 6.98 9.27
C HIS A 253 -14.60 6.34 10.45
N ILE A 254 -13.27 6.31 10.40
CA ILE A 254 -12.42 5.75 11.47
C ILE A 254 -12.69 6.44 12.81
N ILE A 255 -12.74 7.78 12.83
CA ILE A 255 -13.03 8.55 14.06
C ILE A 255 -14.40 8.18 14.63
N ALA A 256 -15.41 8.03 13.76
CA ALA A 256 -16.74 7.66 14.16
C ALA A 256 -16.81 6.23 14.72
N THR A 257 -16.11 5.28 14.10
CA THR A 257 -16.09 3.86 14.46
C THR A 257 -15.34 3.62 15.78
N TYR A 258 -14.14 4.18 15.92
CA TYR A 258 -13.26 3.92 17.07
C TYR A 258 -13.37 5.00 18.16
N HIS A 259 -14.36 5.89 18.05
CA HIS A 259 -14.60 6.99 19.00
C HIS A 259 -13.35 7.83 19.30
N LEU A 260 -12.49 8.05 18.31
CA LEU A 260 -11.22 8.78 18.42
C LEU A 260 -11.39 10.30 18.55
N TYR A 261 -12.56 10.76 19.01
CA TYR A 261 -12.88 12.18 19.21
C TYR A 261 -11.89 12.88 20.16
N TYR A 262 -11.20 12.13 21.01
CA TYR A 262 -10.19 12.65 21.94
C TYR A 262 -8.85 13.01 21.28
N LEU A 263 -8.58 12.58 20.04
CA LEU A 263 -7.41 13.02 19.27
C LEU A 263 -7.55 14.45 18.71
N TYR A 264 -8.71 15.09 18.91
CA TYR A 264 -9.06 16.44 18.43
C TYR A 264 -9.18 17.50 19.54
N LEU A 265 -8.81 17.17 20.78
CA LEU A 265 -8.79 18.10 21.92
C LEU A 265 -7.34 18.37 22.36
#